data_AF-A0A0P8Y1G6-F1
#
_entry.id   AF-A0A0P8Y1G6-F1
#
_cell.length_a   1.000
_cell.length_b   1.000
_cell.length_c   1.000
_cell.angle_alpha   90.00
_cell.angle_beta   90.00
_cell.angle_gamma   90.00
#
_symmetry.space_group_name_H-M   'P 1'
#
loop_
_entity.id
_entity.type
_entity.pdbx_description
1 polymer ?
#
loop_
_entity_poly.entity_id
_entity_poly.type
_entity_poly.pdbx_seq_one_letter_code
_entity_poly.pdbx_strand_id
1 'polypeptide(L)'
;MKKFPAYLASWDDIERWAKEGATKILEKEWRPDVVVGLARGGWIAARLYCDYIGVKDLVSIKVEHWGVTATPDGKARLKYGTQYDFEGKKVLIVDDIADTGESLTLAKNYVESKNPAEIKVATLLTIKTSKFQPDYFGEEIDWAWIVFPWNFVEDMINLVNNLFEEKETLTLDEIVELFKELHGMEVPKEKLEEALRFAQMRKIFKSDGQSWRKA
;
A
#
# COMPACT_ATOMS: atom_id res chain seq x y z
N MET A 1 -20.16 -1.29 -13.77
CA MET A 1 -18.92 -1.48 -12.99
C MET A 1 -17.79 -0.68 -13.64
N LYS A 2 -16.87 -0.09 -12.87
CA LYS A 2 -15.76 0.73 -13.41
C LYS A 2 -14.59 -0.14 -13.87
N LYS A 3 -14.10 0.04 -15.09
CA LYS A 3 -12.89 -0.62 -15.61
C LYS A 3 -11.63 0.17 -15.22
N PHE A 4 -10.59 -0.54 -14.81
CA PHE A 4 -9.26 0.04 -14.50
C PHE A 4 -8.20 -1.06 -14.43
N PRO A 5 -6.96 -0.82 -14.88
CA PRO A 5 -5.89 -1.81 -14.79
C PRO A 5 -5.55 -2.16 -13.33
N ALA A 6 -5.37 -3.44 -13.04
CA ALA A 6 -4.87 -3.91 -11.76
C ALA A 6 -3.73 -4.93 -11.93
N TYR A 7 -2.85 -5.01 -10.94
CA TYR A 7 -1.69 -5.89 -10.92
C TYR A 7 -1.58 -6.63 -9.58
N LEU A 8 -1.47 -7.95 -9.63
CA LEU A 8 -1.22 -8.79 -8.46
C LEU A 8 0.29 -8.88 -8.22
N ALA A 9 0.80 -8.12 -7.25
CA ALA A 9 2.21 -8.16 -6.91
C ALA A 9 2.58 -9.46 -6.16
N SER A 10 3.67 -10.09 -6.59
CA SER A 10 4.27 -11.23 -5.90
C SER A 10 5.30 -10.79 -4.85
N TRP A 11 5.69 -11.68 -3.95
CA TRP A 11 6.78 -11.40 -3.00
C TRP A 11 8.12 -11.16 -3.70
N ASP A 12 8.36 -11.81 -4.83
CA ASP A 12 9.57 -11.60 -5.65
C ASP A 12 9.60 -10.18 -6.23
N ASP A 13 8.43 -9.62 -6.58
CA ASP A 13 8.32 -8.22 -6.98
C ASP A 13 8.69 -7.28 -5.83
N ILE A 14 8.20 -7.57 -4.62
CA ILE A 14 8.49 -6.76 -3.43
C ILE A 14 9.98 -6.77 -3.12
N GLU A 15 10.61 -7.95 -3.14
CA GLU A 15 12.04 -8.11 -2.91
C GLU A 15 12.83 -7.30 -3.94
N ARG A 16 12.48 -7.44 -5.23
CA ARG A 16 13.12 -6.71 -6.32
C ARG A 16 13.00 -5.20 -6.12
N TRP A 17 11.80 -4.67 -5.92
CA TRP A 17 11.58 -3.23 -5.77
C TRP A 17 12.29 -2.65 -4.55
N ALA A 18 12.26 -3.36 -3.41
CA ALA A 18 12.96 -2.92 -2.21
C ALA A 18 14.48 -2.90 -2.42
N LYS A 19 15.03 -3.95 -3.05
CA LYS A 19 16.46 -4.05 -3.36
C LYS A 19 16.92 -2.95 -4.31
N GLU A 20 16.16 -2.67 -5.37
CA GLU A 20 16.47 -1.60 -6.33
C GLU A 20 16.49 -0.22 -5.65
N GLY A 21 15.46 0.09 -4.87
CA GLY A 21 15.38 1.37 -4.16
C GLY A 21 16.47 1.53 -3.09
N ALA A 22 16.78 0.46 -2.35
CA ALA A 22 17.87 0.45 -1.38
C ALA A 22 19.25 0.59 -2.04
N THR A 23 19.46 -0.03 -3.20
CA THR A 23 20.73 0.09 -3.97
C THR A 23 20.97 1.55 -4.35
N LYS A 24 19.94 2.26 -4.84
CA LYS A 24 20.02 3.70 -5.17
C LYS A 24 20.38 4.57 -3.95
N ILE A 25 19.96 4.18 -2.74
CA ILE A 25 20.38 4.85 -1.50
C ILE A 25 21.86 4.62 -1.23
N LEU A 26 22.29 3.36 -1.33
CA LEU A 26 23.66 2.95 -1.04
C LEU A 26 24.68 3.60 -1.98
N GLU A 27 24.37 3.67 -3.28
CA GLU A 27 25.19 4.28 -4.34
C GLU A 27 25.40 5.78 -4.13
N LYS A 28 24.42 6.49 -3.55
CA LYS A 28 24.55 7.91 -3.20
C LYS A 28 25.30 8.15 -1.89
N GLU A 29 25.84 7.09 -1.28
CA GLU A 29 26.57 7.12 0.00
C GLU A 29 25.78 7.80 1.14
N TRP A 30 24.45 7.84 1.02
CA TRP A 30 23.59 8.40 2.04
C TRP A 30 23.21 7.32 3.06
N ARG A 31 23.23 7.67 4.34
CA ARG A 31 22.96 6.75 5.45
C ARG A 31 21.99 7.42 6.43
N PRO A 32 20.75 6.92 6.55
CA PRO A 32 19.83 7.40 7.58
C PRO A 32 20.21 6.82 8.95
N ASP A 33 19.90 7.57 10.00
CA ASP A 33 19.99 7.08 11.37
C ASP A 33 18.78 6.21 11.73
N VAL A 34 17.61 6.53 11.16
CA VAL A 34 16.33 5.86 11.44
C VAL A 34 15.48 5.73 10.19
N VAL A 35 14.77 4.61 10.08
CA VAL A 35 13.72 4.40 9.09
C VAL A 35 12.35 4.60 9.74
N VAL A 36 11.48 5.35 9.08
CA VAL A 36 10.09 5.59 9.48
C VAL A 36 9.14 4.93 8.48
N GLY A 37 8.60 3.76 8.83
CA GLY A 37 7.60 3.08 8.00
C GLY A 37 6.19 3.64 8.19
N LEU A 38 5.54 4.04 7.10
CA LEU A 38 4.16 4.54 7.15
C LEU A 38 3.18 3.38 7.32
N ALA A 39 2.43 3.39 8.42
CA ALA A 39 1.48 2.34 8.71
C ALA A 39 0.23 2.48 7.82
N ARG A 40 -0.25 1.43 7.16
CA ARG A 40 0.18 0.03 7.26
C ARG A 40 1.07 -0.41 6.09
N GLY A 41 0.91 0.21 4.92
CA GLY A 41 1.52 -0.22 3.66
C GLY A 41 3.05 -0.24 3.70
N GLY A 42 3.65 0.83 4.19
CA GLY A 42 5.09 0.97 4.36
C GLY A 42 5.77 0.03 5.36
N TRP A 43 5.06 -0.79 6.15
CA TRP A 43 5.71 -1.63 7.17
C TRP A 43 6.69 -2.64 6.60
N ILE A 44 6.26 -3.37 5.57
CA ILE A 44 7.08 -4.42 4.96
C ILE A 44 8.21 -3.80 4.16
N ALA A 45 7.90 -2.76 3.37
CA ALA A 45 8.91 -1.98 2.67
C ALA A 45 9.97 -1.44 3.64
N ALA A 46 9.57 -0.77 4.72
CA ALA A 46 10.49 -0.20 5.70
C ALA A 46 11.41 -1.27 6.33
N ARG A 47 10.87 -2.45 6.65
CA ARG A 47 11.70 -3.54 7.16
C ARG A 47 12.70 -4.03 6.13
N LEU A 48 12.31 -4.21 4.87
CA LEU A 48 13.24 -4.61 3.80
C LEU A 48 14.33 -3.56 3.56
N TYR A 49 13.96 -2.27 3.52
CA TYR A 49 14.93 -1.18 3.41
C TYR A 49 15.94 -1.19 4.57
N CYS A 50 15.49 -1.35 5.82
CA CYS A 50 16.38 -1.48 6.98
C CYS A 50 17.40 -2.61 6.81
N ASP A 51 16.98 -3.75 6.24
CA ASP A 51 17.84 -4.90 6.00
C ASP A 51 18.93 -4.59 4.96
N TYR A 52 18.52 -4.11 3.79
CA TYR A 52 19.43 -3.82 2.70
C TYR A 52 20.40 -2.67 3.00
N ILE A 53 19.95 -1.62 3.69
CA ILE A 53 20.79 -0.45 3.98
C ILE A 53 21.53 -0.53 5.32
N GLY A 54 21.25 -1.56 6.14
CA GLY A 54 21.93 -1.82 7.40
C GLY A 54 21.51 -0.91 8.56
N VAL A 55 20.25 -0.50 8.63
CA VAL A 55 19.71 0.37 9.68
C VAL A 55 18.89 -0.43 10.67
N LYS A 56 19.14 -0.22 11.97
CA LYS A 56 18.47 -0.96 13.06
C LYS A 56 17.28 -0.23 13.64
N ASP A 57 17.34 1.10 13.68
CA ASP A 57 16.25 1.91 14.23
C ASP A 57 15.11 2.01 13.21
N LEU A 58 13.99 1.37 13.54
CA LEU A 58 12.77 1.35 12.75
C LEU A 58 11.60 1.83 13.61
N VAL A 59 10.99 2.93 13.20
CA VAL A 59 9.82 3.54 13.83
C VAL A 59 8.66 3.50 12.85
N SER A 60 7.43 3.58 13.34
CA SER A 60 6.26 3.71 12.47
C SER A 60 5.36 4.86 12.91
N ILE A 61 4.74 5.51 11.92
CA ILE A 61 3.70 6.51 12.12
C ILE A 61 2.46 6.13 11.32
N LYS A 62 1.27 6.39 11.88
CA LYS A 62 0.00 6.05 11.22
C LYS A 62 -0.58 7.27 10.52
N VAL A 63 -0.61 7.21 9.19
CA VAL A 63 -1.37 8.12 8.34
C VAL A 63 -2.67 7.44 7.92
N GLU A 64 -3.78 8.18 7.94
CA GLU A 64 -5.08 7.73 7.47
C GLU A 64 -5.59 8.66 6.38
N HIS A 65 -6.05 8.07 5.29
CA HIS A 65 -6.89 8.74 4.31
C HIS A 65 -8.32 8.65 4.83
N TRP A 66 -8.84 9.74 5.38
CA TRP A 66 -10.26 9.82 5.69
C TRP A 66 -11.00 10.11 4.38
N GLY A 67 -11.23 9.07 3.59
CA GLY A 67 -12.02 9.17 2.36
C GLY A 67 -13.52 9.22 2.65
N VAL A 68 -14.25 10.04 1.87
CA VAL A 68 -15.69 10.19 1.54
C VAL A 68 -16.77 9.64 2.50
N THR A 69 -16.61 8.50 3.13
CA THR A 69 -17.51 8.01 4.19
C THR A 69 -17.24 8.65 5.56
N ALA A 70 -16.14 9.39 5.72
CA ALA A 70 -15.80 10.06 6.99
C ALA A 70 -15.51 11.58 6.90
N THR A 71 -15.02 12.13 5.77
CA THR A 71 -15.02 13.59 5.53
C THR A 71 -15.31 13.95 4.06
N PRO A 72 -15.99 15.07 3.79
CA PRO A 72 -16.24 15.57 2.42
C PRO A 72 -15.00 16.11 1.68
N ASP A 73 -13.84 16.25 2.34
CA ASP A 73 -12.65 16.94 1.79
C ASP A 73 -11.52 16.01 1.33
N GLY A 74 -11.60 14.69 1.61
CA GLY A 74 -10.66 13.68 1.10
C GLY A 74 -9.22 13.79 1.61
N LYS A 75 -8.94 14.61 2.62
CA LYS A 75 -7.57 14.89 3.08
C LYS A 75 -7.04 13.80 4.00
N ALA A 76 -5.81 13.34 3.74
CA ALA A 76 -5.10 12.49 4.68
C ALA A 76 -4.78 13.22 6.01
N ARG A 77 -4.69 12.47 7.12
CA ARG A 77 -4.40 12.98 8.47
C ARG A 77 -3.49 12.02 9.23
N LEU A 78 -2.64 12.56 10.11
CA LEU A 78 -1.87 11.76 11.06
C LEU A 78 -2.82 11.28 12.18
N LYS A 79 -3.02 9.97 12.31
CA LYS A 79 -3.87 9.40 13.36
C LYS A 79 -3.10 9.32 14.67
N TYR A 80 -1.91 8.74 14.63
CA TYR A 80 -0.98 8.63 15.76
C TYR A 80 0.43 8.93 15.27
N GLY A 81 1.08 9.87 15.96
CA GLY A 81 2.51 10.15 15.79
C GLY A 81 3.38 9.14 16.56
N THR A 82 4.61 9.55 16.86
CA THR A 82 5.57 8.78 17.67
C THR A 82 6.19 9.67 18.75
N GLN A 83 6.68 9.03 19.82
CA GLN A 83 7.50 9.67 20.87
C GLN A 83 9.00 9.57 20.57
N TYR A 84 9.38 8.98 19.43
CA TYR A 84 10.77 8.90 19.00
C TYR A 84 11.33 10.31 18.77
N ASP A 85 12.54 10.55 19.25
CA ASP A 85 13.25 11.81 19.08
C ASP A 85 13.96 11.85 17.73
N PHE A 86 13.49 12.74 16.85
CA PHE A 86 14.06 12.95 15.53
C PHE A 86 15.11 14.06 15.49
N GLU A 87 15.32 14.80 16.59
CA GLU A 87 16.16 15.99 16.57
C GLU A 87 17.59 15.67 16.10
N GLY A 88 18.05 16.38 15.06
CA GLY A 88 19.38 16.19 14.49
C GLY A 88 19.63 14.85 13.78
N LYS A 89 18.60 14.02 13.56
CA LYS A 89 18.72 12.72 12.87
C LYS A 89 18.50 12.84 11.36
N LYS A 90 19.17 11.98 10.59
CA LYS A 90 18.84 11.69 9.19
C LYS A 90 17.72 10.65 9.15
N VAL A 91 16.58 11.02 8.61
CA VAL A 91 15.37 10.19 8.61
C VAL A 91 15.06 9.71 7.20
N LEU A 92 14.84 8.40 7.04
CA LEU A 92 14.29 7.82 5.82
C LEU A 92 12.82 7.45 6.06
N ILE A 93 11.89 8.18 5.46
CA ILE A 93 10.47 7.80 5.46
C ILE A 93 10.24 6.77 4.36
N VAL A 94 9.54 5.68 4.67
CA VAL A 94 9.27 4.59 3.72
C VAL A 94 7.78 4.28 3.65
N ASP A 95 7.23 4.21 2.44
CA ASP A 95 5.88 3.70 2.15
C ASP A 95 5.92 2.65 1.04
N ASP A 96 4.82 1.95 0.78
CA ASP A 96 4.75 0.98 -0.32
C ASP A 96 4.68 1.67 -1.69
N ILE A 97 3.82 2.68 -1.85
CA ILE A 97 3.62 3.37 -3.12
C ILE A 97 3.41 4.89 -2.97
N ALA A 98 4.02 5.65 -3.88
CA ALA A 98 3.68 7.06 -4.09
C ALA A 98 2.64 7.18 -5.22
N ASP A 99 1.35 7.17 -4.87
CA ASP A 99 0.25 7.39 -5.84
C ASP A 99 -0.07 8.89 -5.99
N THR A 100 -0.89 9.47 -5.11
CA THR A 100 -1.13 10.92 -5.11
C THR A 100 0.00 11.69 -4.40
N GLY A 101 0.67 11.04 -3.45
CA GLY A 101 1.71 11.63 -2.62
C GLY A 101 1.24 12.31 -1.32
N GLU A 102 -0.06 12.31 -1.03
CA GLU A 102 -0.61 13.03 0.12
C GLU A 102 -0.15 12.43 1.47
N SER A 103 -0.11 11.10 1.59
CA SER A 103 0.42 10.43 2.79
C SER A 103 1.86 10.84 3.09
N LEU A 104 2.71 10.79 2.06
CA LEU A 104 4.14 11.08 2.15
C LEU A 104 4.35 12.55 2.52
N THR A 105 3.56 13.45 1.94
CA THR A 105 3.60 14.89 2.27
C THR A 105 3.31 15.12 3.75
N LEU A 106 2.25 14.51 4.28
CA LEU A 106 1.89 14.67 5.69
C LEU A 106 2.91 14.05 6.64
N ALA A 107 3.40 12.86 6.30
CA ALA A 107 4.46 12.21 7.05
C ALA A 107 5.73 13.06 7.09
N LYS A 108 6.16 13.57 5.94
CA LYS A 108 7.34 14.45 5.82
C LYS A 108 7.16 15.71 6.67
N ASN A 109 6.03 16.40 6.55
CA ASN A 109 5.74 17.61 7.34
C ASN A 109 5.72 17.32 8.85
N TYR A 110 5.16 16.18 9.26
CA TYR A 110 5.16 15.78 10.66
C TYR A 110 6.58 15.54 11.19
N VAL A 111 7.39 14.78 10.45
CA VAL A 111 8.79 14.50 10.84
C VAL A 111 9.61 15.79 10.82
N GLU A 112 9.41 16.66 9.84
CA GLU A 112 10.07 17.98 9.74
C GLU A 112 9.79 18.86 10.96
N SER A 113 8.55 18.82 11.50
CA SER A 113 8.19 19.54 12.74
C SER A 113 8.95 19.07 13.99
N LYS A 114 9.74 18.00 13.88
CA LYS A 114 10.56 17.40 14.95
C LYS A 114 12.06 17.70 14.78
N ASN A 115 12.42 18.68 13.95
CA ASN A 115 13.78 19.18 13.76
C ASN A 115 14.85 18.12 13.39
N PRO A 116 14.59 17.22 12.42
CA PRO A 116 15.61 16.31 11.93
C PRO A 116 16.73 17.07 11.21
N ALA A 117 17.91 16.47 11.13
CA ALA A 117 19.01 17.04 10.34
C ALA A 117 18.73 16.95 8.82
N GLU A 118 18.08 15.88 8.38
CA GLU A 118 17.76 15.64 6.98
C GLU A 118 16.59 14.65 6.88
N ILE A 119 15.71 14.82 5.90
CA ILE A 119 14.65 13.85 5.59
C ILE A 119 14.77 13.45 4.13
N LYS A 120 14.75 12.14 3.87
CA LYS A 120 14.51 11.58 2.54
C LYS A 120 13.35 10.61 2.57
N VAL A 121 12.76 10.37 1.41
CA VAL A 121 11.63 9.47 1.23
C VAL A 121 11.98 8.36 0.24
N ALA A 122 11.60 7.14 0.57
CA ALA A 122 11.66 6.00 -0.34
C ALA A 122 10.33 5.26 -0.46
N THR A 123 10.07 4.69 -1.63
CA THR A 123 8.93 3.78 -1.84
C THR A 123 9.34 2.51 -2.59
N LEU A 124 8.48 1.50 -2.65
CA LEU A 124 8.68 0.39 -3.59
C LEU A 124 8.35 0.87 -5.00
N LEU A 125 7.20 1.53 -5.14
CA LEU A 125 6.68 2.02 -6.40
C LEU A 125 6.44 3.52 -6.36
N THR A 126 6.58 4.18 -7.50
CA THR A 126 6.09 5.54 -7.73
C THR A 126 5.21 5.57 -8.99
N ILE A 127 4.05 6.19 -8.90
CA ILE A 127 3.21 6.42 -10.08
C ILE A 127 3.76 7.65 -10.80
N LYS A 128 3.96 7.57 -12.13
CA LYS A 128 4.50 8.67 -12.94
C LYS A 128 3.79 10.00 -12.74
N THR A 129 2.47 9.96 -12.51
CA THR A 129 1.62 11.14 -12.30
C THR A 129 1.54 11.60 -10.85
N SER A 130 2.31 10.99 -9.94
CA SER A 130 2.36 11.42 -8.54
C SER A 130 2.85 12.86 -8.41
N LYS A 131 2.19 13.62 -7.54
CA LYS A 131 2.60 15.00 -7.21
C LYS A 131 3.74 15.05 -6.20
N PHE A 132 3.98 13.94 -5.49
CA PHE A 132 5.11 13.80 -4.59
C PHE A 132 6.13 12.86 -5.23
N GLN A 133 7.35 13.34 -5.42
CA GLN A 133 8.43 12.52 -5.95
C GLN A 133 9.33 12.05 -4.80
N PRO A 134 9.36 10.74 -4.49
CA PRO A 134 10.31 10.19 -3.53
C PRO A 134 11.75 10.41 -3.99
N ASP A 135 12.67 10.57 -3.03
CA ASP A 135 14.11 10.64 -3.32
C ASP A 135 14.65 9.32 -3.90
N TYR A 136 14.00 8.22 -3.55
CA TYR A 136 14.32 6.86 -3.99
C TYR A 136 13.06 6.04 -4.21
N PHE A 137 13.07 5.16 -5.21
CA PHE A 137 11.99 4.20 -5.44
C PHE A 137 12.56 2.97 -6.12
N GLY A 138 11.91 1.82 -5.96
CA GLY A 138 12.26 0.61 -6.70
C GLY A 138 11.99 0.79 -8.19
N GLU A 139 10.72 1.00 -8.52
CA GLU A 139 10.25 1.11 -9.91
C GLU A 139 9.25 2.27 -10.09
N GLU A 140 9.27 2.89 -11.26
CA GLU A 140 8.31 3.90 -11.68
C GLU A 140 7.34 3.29 -12.71
N ILE A 141 6.04 3.42 -12.47
CA ILE A 141 5.00 2.77 -13.27
C ILE A 141 3.90 3.74 -13.70
N ASP A 142 3.17 3.39 -14.76
CA ASP A 142 1.89 4.02 -15.07
C ASP A 142 0.83 3.62 -14.03
N TRP A 143 -0.24 4.41 -13.90
CA TRP A 143 -1.26 4.16 -12.88
C TRP A 143 -1.95 2.80 -13.10
N ALA A 144 -1.92 1.97 -12.05
CA ALA A 144 -2.67 0.73 -11.93
C ALA A 144 -2.99 0.46 -10.46
N TRP A 145 -4.07 -0.28 -10.20
CA TRP A 145 -4.37 -0.75 -8.85
C TRP A 145 -3.43 -1.90 -8.47
N ILE A 146 -2.50 -1.66 -7.57
CA ILE A 146 -1.54 -2.67 -7.12
C ILE A 146 -2.11 -3.42 -5.92
N VAL A 147 -2.32 -4.72 -6.08
CA VAL A 147 -2.68 -5.63 -4.98
C VAL A 147 -1.38 -6.21 -4.43
N PHE A 148 -0.93 -5.69 -3.30
CA PHE A 148 0.23 -6.17 -2.58
C PHE A 148 -0.05 -7.49 -1.83
N PRO A 149 0.97 -8.32 -1.55
CA PRO A 149 0.78 -9.55 -0.79
C PRO A 149 0.14 -9.35 0.60
N TRP A 150 0.44 -8.22 1.27
CA TRP A 150 -0.07 -7.91 2.61
C TRP A 150 -1.47 -7.28 2.64
N ASN A 151 -1.99 -6.80 1.51
CA ASN A 151 -3.33 -6.22 1.42
C ASN A 151 -4.30 -7.08 0.58
N PHE A 152 -3.86 -8.23 0.04
CA PHE A 152 -4.64 -9.08 -0.86
C PHE A 152 -6.06 -9.35 -0.37
N VAL A 153 -6.26 -9.76 0.89
CA VAL A 153 -7.60 -10.06 1.41
C VAL A 153 -8.48 -8.81 1.48
N GLU A 154 -7.93 -7.67 1.91
CA GLU A 154 -8.70 -6.41 1.95
C GLU A 154 -9.10 -5.97 0.52
N ASP A 155 -8.17 -6.05 -0.43
CA ASP A 155 -8.42 -5.67 -1.81
C ASP A 155 -9.41 -6.61 -2.51
N MET A 156 -9.29 -7.93 -2.34
CA MET A 156 -10.27 -8.87 -2.90
C MET A 156 -11.67 -8.59 -2.37
N ILE A 157 -11.81 -8.34 -1.06
CA ILE A 157 -13.10 -8.00 -0.46
C ILE A 157 -13.67 -6.71 -1.06
N ASN A 158 -12.86 -5.66 -1.17
CA ASN A 158 -13.31 -4.38 -1.70
C ASN A 158 -13.69 -4.47 -3.18
N LEU A 159 -12.86 -5.11 -4.00
CA LEU A 159 -13.10 -5.28 -5.42
C LEU A 159 -14.33 -6.14 -5.68
N VAL A 160 -14.52 -7.25 -4.95
CA VAL A 160 -15.74 -8.07 -5.07
C VAL A 160 -16.97 -7.30 -4.58
N ASN A 161 -16.88 -6.52 -3.51
CA ASN A 161 -18.00 -5.70 -3.04
C ASN A 161 -18.48 -4.70 -4.11
N ASN A 162 -17.57 -4.15 -4.93
CA ASN A 162 -17.93 -3.28 -6.05
C ASN A 162 -18.72 -4.03 -7.13
N LEU A 163 -18.46 -5.32 -7.35
CA LEU A 163 -19.24 -6.13 -8.29
C LEU A 163 -20.69 -6.30 -7.80
N PHE A 164 -20.90 -6.38 -6.48
CA PHE A 164 -22.23 -6.49 -5.88
C PHE A 164 -23.06 -5.20 -5.90
N GLU A 165 -22.52 -4.08 -6.39
CA GLU A 165 -23.32 -2.86 -6.62
C GLU A 165 -24.30 -3.04 -7.79
N GLU A 166 -23.97 -3.92 -8.75
CA GLU A 166 -24.78 -4.18 -9.95
C GLU A 166 -25.24 -5.64 -10.06
N LYS A 167 -24.82 -6.52 -9.14
CA LYS A 167 -25.10 -7.96 -9.14
C LYS A 167 -25.55 -8.42 -7.75
N GLU A 168 -26.63 -9.18 -7.65
CA GLU A 168 -27.12 -9.67 -6.35
C GLU A 168 -26.34 -10.89 -5.84
N THR A 169 -25.97 -11.80 -6.74
CA THR A 169 -25.24 -13.03 -6.44
C THR A 169 -24.22 -13.30 -7.54
N LEU A 170 -23.06 -13.86 -7.17
CA LEU A 170 -22.01 -14.25 -8.10
C LEU A 170 -21.34 -15.54 -7.62
N THR A 171 -21.08 -16.47 -8.54
CA THR A 171 -20.20 -17.62 -8.34
C THR A 171 -18.73 -17.21 -8.33
N LEU A 172 -17.85 -18.08 -7.82
CA LEU A 172 -16.40 -17.83 -7.84
C LEU A 172 -15.88 -17.63 -9.27
N ASP A 173 -16.40 -18.39 -10.22
CA ASP A 173 -15.99 -18.35 -11.63
C ASP A 173 -16.40 -17.04 -12.30
N GLU A 174 -17.62 -16.56 -12.02
CA GLU A 174 -18.08 -15.26 -12.52
C GLU A 174 -17.25 -14.10 -11.95
N ILE A 175 -16.84 -14.17 -10.68
CA ILE A 175 -15.98 -13.14 -10.08
C ILE A 175 -14.62 -13.10 -10.78
N VAL A 176 -13.99 -14.26 -11.02
CA VAL A 176 -12.70 -14.32 -11.74
C VAL A 176 -12.81 -13.79 -13.15
N GLU A 177 -13.88 -14.15 -13.88
CA GLU A 177 -14.10 -13.67 -15.25
C GLU A 177 -14.31 -12.15 -15.28
N LEU A 178 -15.09 -11.61 -14.33
CA LEU A 178 -15.29 -10.17 -14.19
C LEU A 178 -14.00 -9.44 -13.84
N PHE A 179 -13.14 -9.99 -12.97
CA PHE A 179 -11.84 -9.40 -12.67
C PHE A 179 -10.93 -9.35 -13.88
N LYS A 180 -10.94 -10.40 -14.72
CA LYS A 180 -10.20 -10.40 -15.98
C LYS A 180 -10.76 -9.36 -16.95
N GLU A 181 -12.08 -9.24 -17.09
CA GLU A 181 -12.73 -8.33 -18.04
C GLU A 181 -12.65 -6.84 -17.63
N LEU A 182 -12.79 -6.56 -16.33
CA LEU A 182 -12.84 -5.20 -15.80
C LEU A 182 -11.44 -4.67 -15.47
N HIS A 183 -10.54 -5.55 -15.04
CA HIS A 183 -9.25 -5.16 -14.46
C HIS A 183 -8.02 -5.78 -15.11
N GLY A 184 -8.19 -6.71 -16.06
CA GLY A 184 -7.08 -7.46 -16.64
C GLY A 184 -6.38 -8.38 -15.62
N MET A 185 -7.05 -8.68 -14.51
CA MET A 185 -6.45 -9.34 -13.35
C MET A 185 -6.84 -10.81 -13.30
N GLU A 186 -5.85 -11.70 -13.42
CA GLU A 186 -6.05 -13.15 -13.28
C GLU A 186 -5.77 -13.60 -11.85
N VAL A 187 -6.82 -13.71 -11.03
CA VAL A 187 -6.71 -14.11 -9.63
C VAL A 187 -6.80 -15.64 -9.51
N PRO A 188 -5.86 -16.30 -8.80
CA PRO A 188 -6.00 -17.73 -8.50
C PRO A 188 -7.28 -18.00 -7.69
N LYS A 189 -8.12 -18.92 -8.19
CA LYS A 189 -9.42 -19.25 -7.57
C LYS A 189 -9.30 -19.60 -6.08
N GLU A 190 -8.30 -20.39 -5.72
CA GLU A 190 -8.08 -20.81 -4.33
C GLU A 190 -7.81 -19.62 -3.40
N LYS A 191 -7.01 -18.65 -3.84
CA LYS A 191 -6.72 -17.44 -3.05
C LYS A 191 -7.94 -16.54 -2.95
N LEU A 192 -8.70 -16.40 -4.04
CA LEU A 192 -9.94 -15.63 -4.02
C LEU A 192 -10.96 -16.25 -3.05
N GLU A 193 -11.14 -17.57 -3.12
CA GLU A 193 -12.04 -18.29 -2.21
C GLU A 193 -11.64 -18.09 -0.75
N GLU A 194 -10.34 -18.19 -0.44
CA GLU A 194 -9.81 -17.90 0.90
C GLU A 194 -10.17 -16.48 1.37
N ALA A 195 -9.95 -15.47 0.51
CA ALA A 195 -10.32 -14.09 0.84
C ALA A 195 -11.83 -13.92 1.09
N LEU A 196 -12.67 -14.59 0.30
CA LEU A 196 -14.13 -14.57 0.47
C LEU A 196 -14.57 -15.28 1.76
N ARG A 197 -13.89 -16.36 2.17
CA ARG A 197 -14.11 -16.98 3.48
C ARG A 197 -13.80 -16.03 4.63
N PHE A 198 -12.69 -15.28 4.56
CA PHE A 198 -12.42 -14.21 5.53
C PHE A 198 -13.51 -13.12 5.51
N ALA A 199 -14.02 -12.75 4.33
CA ALA A 199 -15.13 -11.81 4.19
C ALA A 199 -16.40 -12.32 4.90
N GLN A 200 -16.71 -13.61 4.77
CA GLN A 200 -17.83 -14.25 5.45
C GLN A 200 -17.65 -14.27 6.97
N MET A 201 -16.47 -14.60 7.46
CA MET A 201 -16.14 -14.54 8.89
C MET A 201 -16.28 -13.12 9.45
N ARG A 202 -15.95 -12.10 8.63
CA ARG A 202 -16.14 -10.68 8.93
C ARG A 202 -17.59 -10.21 8.75
N LYS A 203 -18.52 -11.09 8.35
CA LYS A 203 -19.93 -10.81 8.07
C LYS A 203 -20.13 -9.75 6.98
N ILE A 204 -19.22 -9.67 6.02
CA ILE A 204 -19.31 -8.77 4.86
C ILE A 204 -20.07 -9.46 3.73
N PHE A 205 -19.80 -10.74 3.50
CA PHE A 205 -20.46 -11.57 2.51
C PHE A 205 -21.13 -12.80 3.14
N LYS A 206 -22.04 -13.40 2.39
CA LYS A 206 -22.66 -14.71 2.69
C LYS A 206 -22.46 -15.61 1.48
N SER A 207 -22.32 -16.91 1.75
CA SER A 207 -22.34 -17.95 0.72
C SER A 207 -23.45 -18.97 1.02
N ASP A 208 -24.07 -19.49 -0.05
CA ASP A 208 -25.00 -20.61 -0.02
C ASP A 208 -24.34 -21.96 -0.41
N GLY A 209 -23.02 -21.96 -0.59
CA GLY A 209 -22.23 -23.11 -1.04
C GLY A 209 -21.97 -23.15 -2.56
N GLN A 210 -22.67 -22.33 -3.35
CA GLN A 210 -22.45 -22.21 -4.81
C GLN A 210 -22.11 -20.77 -5.21
N SER A 211 -22.78 -19.81 -4.60
CA SER A 211 -22.66 -18.38 -4.89
C SER A 211 -22.31 -17.56 -3.66
N TRP A 212 -21.88 -16.34 -3.90
CA TRP A 212 -21.57 -15.31 -2.92
C TRP A 212 -22.49 -14.12 -3.13
N ARG A 213 -22.87 -13.47 -2.03
CA ARG A 213 -23.64 -12.22 -2.01
C ARG A 213 -23.24 -11.35 -0.83
N LYS A 214 -23.66 -10.09 -0.87
CA LYS A 214 -23.54 -9.18 0.28
C LYS A 214 -24.35 -9.69 1.49
N ALA A 215 -23.77 -9.55 2.68
CA ALA A 215 -24.39 -10.02 3.92
C ALA A 215 -25.56 -9.15 4.38
#